data_AF-A0A4Q5SF78-F1
#
_entry.id   AF-A0A4Q5SF78-F1
#
_cell.length_a   1.000
_cell.length_b   1.000
_cell.length_c   1.000
_cell.angle_alpha   90.00
_cell.angle_beta   90.00
_cell.angle_gamma   90.00
#
_symmetry.space_group_name_H-M   'P 1'
#
loop_
_entity.id
_entity.type
_entity.pdbx_description
1 polymer ?
#
loop_
_entity_poly.entity_id
_entity_poly.type
_entity_poly.pdbx_seq_one_letter_code
_entity_poly.pdbx_strand_id
1 'polypeptide(L)'
;GSAVHKLPSDGNHLSISFAGIYLRDAGAVTYQYRLLGLEEKFSRPVKSNAVDYPSLPPGKYTFEVRALSPDGAASKNTARFSFEIVPPFYKTTWFVLLTMISIIGVIVALQAWWHRQKIQKQKAIEAIKREEKLKIRQQTAEDFHDDLGNKLTRITVLSEMLNYKIEKPEQKQLVEQIRQNAASLYNGTRDILWALDPKSDNLYETLKHIEEIGVELFRDTAIVFKNEGIDEGFQQVKLSMEYNRNITMIFKELLNNALKHADAGLVLLKASRIDKNEVLISITDDGKGCIEFNETSRGHGLKNIRTRAARIGGGLTFSSSPGEGTTIMLKFNINPKTQPV
;
A
#
# COMPACT_ATOMS: atom_id res chain seq x y z
N GLY A 1 38.75 56.81 -25.42
CA GLY A 1 38.41 55.38 -25.37
C GLY A 1 37.03 55.22 -25.97
N SER A 2 36.93 54.55 -27.11
CA SER A 2 35.67 54.44 -27.86
C SER A 2 34.69 53.55 -27.11
N ALA A 3 33.62 54.14 -26.57
CA ALA A 3 32.49 53.39 -26.04
C ALA A 3 31.85 52.60 -27.20
N VAL A 4 31.86 51.27 -27.12
CA VAL A 4 31.19 50.42 -28.11
C VAL A 4 29.68 50.59 -27.90
N HIS A 5 28.98 51.10 -28.91
CA HIS A 5 27.53 51.27 -28.83
C HIS A 5 26.83 49.91 -29.00
N LYS A 6 25.99 49.54 -28.03
CA LYS A 6 25.19 48.31 -28.06
C LYS A 6 23.82 48.62 -28.65
N LEU A 7 23.48 47.96 -29.75
CA LEU A 7 22.19 48.09 -30.42
C LEU A 7 21.33 46.85 -30.11
N PRO A 8 20.03 47.02 -29.80
CA PRO A 8 19.12 45.89 -29.56
C PRO A 8 18.88 45.10 -30.84
N SER A 9 18.51 43.82 -30.71
CA SER A 9 18.21 42.93 -31.84
C SER A 9 17.12 43.45 -32.78
N ASP A 10 16.22 44.28 -32.26
CA ASP A 10 15.04 44.79 -32.97
C ASP A 10 15.36 46.07 -33.77
N GLY A 11 16.59 46.60 -33.64
CA GLY A 11 17.13 47.75 -34.38
C GLY A 11 18.29 47.35 -35.29
N ASN A 12 18.15 46.25 -36.03
CA ASN A 12 19.21 45.70 -36.89
C ASN A 12 19.28 46.32 -38.30
N HIS A 13 18.45 47.33 -38.57
CA HIS A 13 18.56 48.22 -39.72
C HIS A 13 19.41 49.43 -39.35
N LEU A 14 20.54 49.63 -40.03
CA LEU A 14 21.47 50.71 -39.74
C LEU A 14 21.81 51.50 -41.00
N SER A 15 21.51 52.79 -40.99
CA SER A 15 21.98 53.75 -41.98
C SER A 15 23.17 54.53 -41.43
N ILE A 16 24.31 54.48 -42.12
CA ILE A 16 25.53 55.19 -41.73
C ILE A 16 25.83 56.27 -42.77
N SER A 17 25.75 57.53 -42.34
CA SER A 17 26.19 58.69 -43.14
C SER A 17 27.61 59.10 -42.77
N PHE A 18 28.41 59.48 -43.76
CA PHE A 18 29.80 59.88 -43.60
C PHE A 18 30.13 61.03 -44.54
N ALA A 19 31.05 61.90 -44.14
CA ALA A 19 31.48 63.04 -44.95
C ALA A 19 33.01 63.15 -44.96
N GLY A 20 33.58 63.35 -46.14
CA GLY A 20 34.98 63.66 -46.34
C GLY A 20 35.16 65.14 -46.64
N ILE A 21 36.24 65.73 -46.13
CA ILE A 21 36.57 67.14 -46.39
C ILE A 21 37.65 67.17 -47.48
N TYR A 22 37.33 67.78 -48.63
CA TYR A 22 38.29 68.06 -49.71
C TYR A 22 38.14 69.52 -50.16
N LEU A 23 39.19 70.31 -49.91
CA LEU A 23 39.14 71.78 -50.01
C LEU A 23 39.18 72.34 -51.44
N ARG A 24 39.55 71.52 -52.44
CA ARG A 24 39.71 71.96 -53.85
C ARG A 24 38.45 71.81 -54.69
N ASP A 25 37.71 70.72 -54.51
CA ASP A 25 36.43 70.45 -55.16
C ASP A 25 35.64 69.40 -54.38
N ALA A 26 34.72 69.84 -53.52
CA ALA A 26 33.96 68.96 -52.62
C ALA A 26 33.11 67.90 -53.36
N GLY A 27 32.78 68.11 -54.65
CA GLY A 27 31.94 67.21 -55.45
C GLY A 27 32.68 66.05 -56.12
N ALA A 28 34.02 66.09 -56.15
CA ALA A 28 34.83 65.11 -56.88
C ALA A 28 35.37 63.96 -55.99
N VAL A 29 35.04 63.94 -54.70
CA VAL A 29 35.48 62.90 -53.75
C VAL A 29 34.63 61.64 -53.91
N THR A 30 35.29 60.48 -53.93
CA THR A 30 34.62 59.19 -53.82
C THR A 30 34.97 58.52 -52.50
N TYR A 31 34.13 57.60 -52.04
CA TYR A 31 34.30 56.92 -50.76
C TYR A 31 34.46 55.42 -50.96
N GLN A 32 35.31 54.82 -50.14
CA GLN A 32 35.35 53.38 -49.96
C GLN A 32 35.06 53.07 -48.51
N TYR A 33 34.18 52.11 -48.29
CA TYR A 33 33.81 51.67 -46.96
C TYR A 33 33.88 50.14 -46.85
N ARG A 34 33.90 49.65 -45.62
CA ARG A 34 33.70 48.24 -45.27
C ARG A 34 33.11 48.11 -43.88
N LEU A 35 32.39 47.02 -43.64
CA LEU A 35 31.89 46.66 -42.32
C LEU A 35 32.60 45.40 -41.84
N LEU A 36 33.67 45.56 -41.07
CA LEU A 36 34.38 44.44 -40.46
C LEU A 36 33.43 43.69 -39.53
N GLY A 37 33.28 42.39 -39.75
CA GLY A 37 32.25 41.54 -39.13
C GLY A 37 31.16 41.07 -40.11
N LEU A 38 31.04 41.71 -41.28
CA LEU A 38 30.20 41.26 -42.40
C LEU A 38 31.01 41.13 -43.70
N GLU A 39 31.88 42.09 -43.97
CA GLU A 39 32.68 42.19 -45.19
C GLU A 39 34.15 42.50 -44.85
N GLU A 40 35.09 41.76 -45.45
CA GLU A 40 36.52 41.94 -45.16
C GLU A 40 37.21 42.97 -46.08
N LYS A 41 36.72 43.10 -47.32
CA LYS A 41 37.29 43.96 -48.38
C LYS A 41 36.54 45.29 -48.47
N PHE A 42 37.26 46.35 -48.83
CA PHE A 42 36.64 47.64 -49.15
C PHE A 42 35.75 47.54 -50.38
N SER A 43 34.65 48.27 -50.36
CA SER A 43 33.76 48.46 -51.49
C SER A 43 34.50 49.06 -52.70
N ARG A 44 33.86 48.99 -53.87
CA ARG A 44 34.25 49.87 -54.99
C ARG A 44 34.03 51.33 -54.59
N PRO A 45 34.79 52.30 -55.16
CA PRO A 45 34.57 53.71 -54.86
C PRO A 45 33.14 54.16 -55.25
N VAL A 46 32.43 54.76 -54.31
CA VAL A 46 31.04 55.24 -54.51
C VAL A 46 31.00 56.75 -54.27
N LYS A 47 30.16 57.48 -55.01
CA LYS A 47 29.91 58.92 -54.78
C LYS A 47 28.91 59.20 -53.65
N SER A 48 28.16 58.19 -53.22
CA SER A 48 27.21 58.29 -52.10
C SER A 48 27.95 58.52 -50.79
N ASN A 49 27.35 59.34 -49.92
CA ASN A 49 27.83 59.66 -48.59
C ASN A 49 27.06 58.90 -47.49
N ALA A 50 26.20 57.95 -47.87
CA ALA A 50 25.45 57.08 -46.95
C ALA A 50 25.41 55.63 -47.46
N VAL A 51 25.38 54.69 -46.52
CA VAL A 51 25.19 53.26 -46.76
C VAL A 51 24.14 52.69 -45.79
N ASP A 52 23.25 51.87 -46.33
CA ASP A 52 22.19 51.22 -45.58
C ASP A 52 22.47 49.71 -45.44
N TYR A 53 22.44 49.23 -44.19
CA TYR A 53 22.50 47.81 -43.86
C TYR A 53 21.12 47.36 -43.38
N PRO A 54 20.33 46.64 -44.20
CA PRO A 54 18.91 46.39 -43.92
C PRO A 54 18.66 45.38 -42.80
N SER A 55 19.57 44.43 -42.59
CA SER A 55 19.47 43.42 -41.54
C SER A 55 20.85 42.90 -41.19
N LEU A 56 21.39 43.35 -40.06
CA LEU A 56 22.65 42.85 -39.54
C LEU A 56 22.40 41.74 -38.49
N PRO A 57 23.07 40.58 -38.60
CA PRO A 57 22.95 39.54 -37.58
C PRO A 57 23.57 40.00 -36.24
N PRO A 58 23.24 39.35 -35.11
CA PRO A 58 23.89 39.64 -33.84
C PRO A 58 25.41 39.41 -33.91
N GLY A 59 26.20 40.38 -33.49
CA GLY A 59 27.64 40.35 -33.65
C GLY A 59 28.31 41.70 -33.36
N LYS A 60 29.65 41.70 -33.39
CA LYS A 60 30.46 42.91 -33.24
C LYS A 60 30.89 43.40 -34.61
N TYR A 61 30.62 44.67 -34.88
CA TYR A 61 30.88 45.30 -36.16
C TYR A 61 31.78 46.53 -36.00
N THR A 62 32.64 46.77 -36.98
CA THR A 62 33.38 48.03 -37.09
C THR A 62 33.27 48.55 -38.51
N PHE A 63 32.57 49.67 -38.66
CA PHE A 63 32.46 50.39 -39.91
C PHE A 63 33.73 51.21 -40.13
N GLU A 64 34.34 51.04 -41.29
CA GLU A 64 35.51 51.81 -41.71
C GLU A 64 35.21 52.53 -43.02
N VAL A 65 35.53 53.82 -43.09
CA VAL A 65 35.38 54.61 -44.32
C VAL A 65 36.63 55.45 -44.59
N ARG A 66 37.04 55.49 -45.85
CA ARG A 66 38.11 56.33 -46.37
C ARG A 66 37.65 57.10 -47.59
N ALA A 67 38.08 58.34 -47.70
CA ALA A 67 37.82 59.19 -48.87
C ALA A 67 38.93 58.99 -49.91
N LEU A 68 38.60 59.06 -51.19
CA LEU A 68 39.52 59.04 -52.31
C LEU A 68 39.41 60.36 -53.07
N SER A 69 40.57 60.97 -53.31
CA SER A 69 40.69 62.15 -54.18
C SER A 69 40.47 61.75 -55.64
N PRO A 70 40.20 62.72 -56.54
CA PRO A 70 40.03 62.45 -57.98
C PRO A 70 41.21 61.72 -58.63
N ASP A 71 42.43 61.92 -58.10
CA ASP A 71 43.66 61.26 -58.54
C ASP A 71 43.82 59.83 -58.00
N GLY A 72 42.80 59.28 -57.32
CA GLY A 72 42.80 57.94 -56.73
C GLY A 72 43.53 57.82 -55.39
N ALA A 73 44.10 58.91 -54.87
CA ALA A 73 44.79 58.93 -53.57
C ALA A 73 43.79 58.82 -52.40
N ALA A 74 43.94 57.79 -51.57
CA ALA A 74 43.12 57.58 -50.38
C ALA A 74 43.50 58.54 -49.23
N SER A 75 42.54 58.83 -48.35
CA SER A 75 42.73 59.67 -47.16
C SER A 75 43.75 59.05 -46.21
N LYS A 76 44.59 59.89 -45.60
CA LYS A 76 45.61 59.44 -44.62
C LYS A 76 45.00 58.78 -43.38
N ASN A 77 43.80 59.20 -42.99
CA ASN A 77 43.07 58.64 -41.86
C ASN A 77 41.80 57.94 -42.35
N THR A 78 41.55 56.75 -41.82
CA THR A 78 40.30 56.00 -41.99
C THR A 78 39.41 56.27 -40.77
N ALA A 79 38.20 56.78 -40.99
CA ALA A 79 37.22 56.93 -39.92
C ALA A 79 36.69 55.56 -39.52
N ARG A 80 36.56 55.31 -38.21
CA ARG A 80 36.11 54.04 -37.63
C ARG A 80 34.98 54.25 -36.64
N PHE A 81 33.96 53.39 -36.71
CA PHE A 81 32.86 53.36 -35.76
C PHE A 81 32.51 51.91 -35.38
N SER A 82 32.61 51.56 -34.10
CA SER A 82 32.39 50.19 -33.62
C SER A 82 31.11 50.08 -32.81
N PHE A 83 30.30 49.06 -33.12
CA PHE A 83 29.03 48.78 -32.45
C PHE A 83 28.81 47.26 -32.32
N GLU A 84 27.92 46.86 -31.42
CA GLU A 84 27.58 45.45 -31.18
C GLU A 84 26.06 45.28 -31.21
N ILE A 85 25.56 44.36 -32.04
CA ILE A 85 24.15 43.97 -32.06
C ILE A 85 24.00 42.79 -31.10
N VAL A 86 23.30 43.00 -29.99
CA VAL A 86 23.12 41.96 -28.97
C VAL A 86 22.07 40.94 -29.42
N PRO A 87 22.26 39.63 -29.15
CA PRO A 87 21.26 38.62 -29.46
C PRO A 87 19.99 38.83 -28.62
N PRO A 88 18.80 38.46 -29.13
CA PRO A 88 17.57 38.59 -28.38
C PRO A 88 17.59 37.72 -27.12
N PHE A 89 16.98 38.19 -26.03
CA PHE A 89 17.06 37.57 -24.71
C PHE A 89 16.60 36.10 -24.70
N TYR A 90 15.61 35.73 -25.52
CA TYR A 90 15.09 34.36 -25.59
C TYR A 90 16.03 33.35 -26.29
N LYS A 91 17.07 33.83 -26.98
CA LYS A 91 18.14 32.99 -27.56
C LYS A 91 19.37 32.88 -26.65
N THR A 92 19.35 33.53 -25.49
CA THR A 92 20.46 33.44 -24.53
C THR A 92 20.47 32.09 -23.83
N THR A 93 21.67 31.60 -23.48
CA THR A 93 21.85 30.28 -22.86
C THR A 93 21.10 30.14 -21.53
N TRP A 94 21.11 31.19 -20.69
CA TRP A 94 20.41 31.17 -19.41
C TRP A 94 18.89 31.03 -19.59
N PHE A 95 18.31 31.71 -20.59
CA PHE A 95 16.87 31.63 -20.87
C PHE A 95 16.50 30.23 -21.38
N VAL A 96 17.28 29.68 -22.32
CA VAL A 96 17.07 28.31 -22.82
C VAL A 96 17.15 27.29 -21.68
N LEU A 97 18.15 27.40 -20.80
CA LEU A 97 18.26 26.54 -19.62
C LEU A 97 17.06 26.68 -18.67
N LEU A 98 16.62 27.91 -18.40
CA LEU A 98 15.44 28.16 -17.57
C LEU A 98 14.18 27.54 -18.18
N THR A 99 13.99 27.68 -19.49
CA THR A 99 12.85 27.05 -20.19
C THR A 99 12.91 25.53 -20.12
N MET A 100 14.09 24.93 -20.27
CA MET A 100 14.27 23.48 -20.15
C MET A 100 13.95 22.99 -18.74
N ILE A 101 14.45 23.68 -17.71
CA ILE A 101 14.15 23.36 -16.31
C ILE A 101 12.65 23.48 -16.03
N SER A 102 12.00 24.52 -16.54
CA SER A 102 10.54 24.70 -16.39
C SER A 102 9.76 23.56 -17.03
N ILE A 103 10.15 23.13 -18.24
CA ILE A 103 9.51 22.00 -18.93
C ILE A 103 9.70 20.70 -18.12
N ILE A 104 10.91 20.43 -17.63
CA ILE A 104 11.18 19.26 -16.78
C ILE A 104 10.34 19.32 -15.50
N GLY A 105 10.26 20.49 -14.86
CA GLY A 105 9.44 20.70 -13.66
C GLY A 105 7.96 20.40 -13.90
N VAL A 106 7.40 20.83 -15.03
CA VAL A 106 6.02 20.52 -15.43
C VAL A 106 5.84 19.01 -15.65
N ILE A 107 6.77 18.35 -16.33
CA ILE A 107 6.72 16.90 -16.55
C ILE A 107 6.73 16.14 -15.21
N VAL A 108 7.64 16.48 -14.30
CA VAL A 108 7.73 15.87 -12.97
C VAL A 108 6.46 16.13 -12.16
N ALA A 109 5.91 17.34 -12.21
CA ALA A 109 4.66 17.68 -11.53
C ALA A 109 3.47 16.86 -12.05
N LEU A 110 3.35 16.70 -13.38
CA LEU A 110 2.32 15.88 -14.00
C LEU A 110 2.47 14.39 -13.63
N GLN A 111 3.70 13.87 -13.64
CA GLN A 111 3.98 12.50 -13.22
C GLN A 111 3.62 12.27 -11.74
N ALA A 112 4.02 13.18 -10.85
CA ALA A 112 3.68 13.12 -9.44
C ALA A 112 2.16 13.19 -9.22
N TRP A 113 1.47 14.04 -9.98
CA TRP A 113 0.01 14.15 -9.93
C TRP A 113 -0.68 12.85 -10.37
N TRP A 114 -0.27 12.25 -11.50
CA TRP A 114 -0.78 10.96 -11.96
C TRP A 114 -0.52 9.84 -10.97
N HIS A 115 0.68 9.78 -10.39
CA HIS A 115 1.04 8.77 -9.40
C HIS A 115 0.17 8.87 -8.15
N ARG A 116 -0.07 10.09 -7.65
CA ARG A 116 -0.97 10.34 -6.52
C ARG A 116 -2.40 9.89 -6.82
N GLN A 117 -2.92 10.22 -8.00
CA GLN A 117 -4.27 9.80 -8.41
C GLN A 117 -4.41 8.26 -8.47
N LYS A 118 -3.39 7.57 -9.00
CA LYS A 118 -3.37 6.10 -9.06
C LYS A 118 -3.42 5.48 -7.67
N ILE A 119 -2.61 5.98 -6.73
CA ILE A 119 -2.59 5.49 -5.34
C ILE A 119 -3.96 5.70 -4.67
N GLN A 120 -4.57 6.87 -4.84
CA GLN A 120 -5.87 7.15 -4.21
C GLN A 120 -6.97 6.23 -4.75
N LYS A 121 -6.98 5.97 -6.06
CA LYS A 121 -7.91 5.00 -6.67
C LYS A 121 -7.68 3.58 -6.12
N GLN A 122 -6.43 3.14 -5.98
CA GLN A 122 -6.12 1.83 -5.40
C GLN A 122 -6.63 1.70 -3.97
N LYS A 123 -6.38 2.71 -3.12
CA LYS A 123 -6.88 2.73 -1.75
C LYS A 123 -8.41 2.71 -1.67
N ALA A 124 -9.09 3.45 -2.55
CA ALA A 124 -10.55 3.45 -2.62
C ALA A 124 -11.10 2.07 -3.03
N ILE A 125 -10.50 1.43 -4.04
CA ILE A 125 -10.88 0.08 -4.48
C ILE A 125 -10.63 -0.94 -3.35
N GLU A 126 -9.51 -0.85 -2.65
CA GLU A 126 -9.23 -1.73 -1.50
C GLU A 126 -10.22 -1.52 -0.35
N ALA A 127 -10.63 -0.29 -0.07
CA ALA A 127 -11.63 0.01 0.94
C ALA A 127 -13.00 -0.58 0.58
N ILE A 128 -13.45 -0.38 -0.67
CA ILE A 128 -14.71 -0.96 -1.18
C ILE A 128 -14.67 -2.49 -1.11
N LYS A 129 -13.57 -3.12 -1.55
CA LYS A 129 -13.42 -4.58 -1.47
C LYS A 129 -13.48 -5.12 -0.04
N ARG A 130 -12.92 -4.39 0.94
CA ARG A 130 -12.99 -4.79 2.35
C ARG A 130 -14.41 -4.68 2.88
N GLU A 131 -15.10 -3.59 2.55
CA GLU A 131 -16.50 -3.38 2.94
C GLU A 131 -17.42 -4.43 2.32
N GLU A 132 -17.27 -4.72 1.03
CA GLU A 132 -18.01 -5.80 0.35
C GLU A 132 -17.71 -7.17 0.97
N LYS A 133 -16.44 -7.48 1.28
CA LYS A 133 -16.09 -8.74 1.97
C LYS A 133 -16.77 -8.86 3.34
N LEU A 134 -16.80 -7.77 4.11
CA LEU A 134 -17.49 -7.75 5.42
C LEU A 134 -19.00 -7.92 5.26
N LYS A 135 -19.61 -7.23 4.30
CA LYS A 135 -21.04 -7.34 4.01
C LYS A 135 -21.42 -8.75 3.59
N ILE A 136 -20.65 -9.36 2.68
CA ILE A 136 -20.86 -10.74 2.25
C ILE A 136 -20.72 -11.70 3.45
N ARG A 137 -19.71 -11.52 4.31
CA ARG A 137 -19.56 -12.35 5.52
C ARG A 137 -20.77 -12.25 6.44
N GLN A 138 -21.25 -11.04 6.69
CA GLN A 138 -22.42 -10.81 7.55
C GLN A 138 -23.69 -11.42 6.94
N GLN A 139 -23.97 -11.14 5.66
CA GLN A 139 -25.12 -11.69 4.96
C GLN A 139 -25.06 -13.23 4.91
N THR A 140 -23.88 -13.80 4.67
CA THR A 140 -23.70 -15.26 4.71
C THR A 140 -23.98 -15.81 6.10
N ALA A 141 -23.53 -15.14 7.17
CA ALA A 141 -23.83 -15.59 8.52
C ALA A 141 -25.34 -15.54 8.83
N GLU A 142 -26.03 -14.47 8.43
CA GLU A 142 -27.48 -14.30 8.60
C GLU A 142 -28.26 -15.35 7.79
N ASP A 143 -27.99 -15.51 6.49
CA ASP A 143 -28.65 -16.48 5.62
C ASP A 143 -28.48 -17.92 6.11
N PHE A 144 -27.29 -18.28 6.60
CA PHE A 144 -27.05 -19.61 7.15
C PHE A 144 -27.76 -19.83 8.50
N HIS A 145 -27.87 -18.81 9.35
CA HIS A 145 -28.62 -18.89 10.60
C HIS A 145 -30.10 -19.14 10.33
N ASP A 146 -30.67 -18.40 9.39
CA ASP A 146 -32.09 -18.47 9.06
C ASP A 146 -32.46 -19.73 8.27
N ASP A 147 -31.68 -20.13 7.26
CA ASP A 147 -32.06 -21.28 6.43
C ASP A 147 -31.62 -22.61 7.05
N LEU A 148 -30.33 -22.74 7.38
CA LEU A 148 -29.79 -24.01 7.87
C LEU A 148 -30.19 -24.28 9.32
N GLY A 149 -30.18 -23.25 10.17
CA GLY A 149 -30.62 -23.36 11.56
C GLY A 149 -32.05 -23.87 11.66
N ASN A 150 -32.99 -23.21 10.98
CA ASN A 150 -34.40 -23.61 10.98
C ASN A 150 -34.62 -25.02 10.42
N LYS A 151 -33.95 -25.39 9.32
CA LYS A 151 -34.05 -26.74 8.73
C LYS A 151 -33.53 -27.82 9.68
N LEU A 152 -32.40 -27.59 10.35
CA LEU A 152 -31.83 -28.55 11.30
C LEU A 152 -32.70 -28.68 12.54
N THR A 153 -33.23 -27.57 13.08
CA THR A 153 -34.20 -27.62 14.17
C THR A 153 -35.43 -28.44 13.80
N ARG A 154 -35.96 -28.28 12.57
CA ARG A 154 -37.08 -29.11 12.08
C ARG A 154 -36.71 -30.58 12.00
N ILE A 155 -35.52 -30.93 11.53
CA ILE A 155 -35.04 -32.32 11.51
C ILE A 155 -34.99 -32.88 12.94
N THR A 156 -34.41 -32.15 13.90
CA THR A 156 -34.33 -32.57 15.29
C THR A 156 -35.73 -32.81 15.88
N VAL A 157 -36.68 -31.88 15.69
CA VAL A 157 -38.06 -32.02 16.20
C VAL A 157 -38.79 -33.19 15.53
N LEU A 158 -38.65 -33.36 14.21
CA LEU A 158 -39.27 -34.48 13.49
C LEU A 158 -38.67 -35.82 13.91
N SER A 159 -37.36 -35.90 14.13
CA SER A 159 -36.69 -37.09 14.65
C SER A 159 -37.16 -37.42 16.07
N GLU A 160 -37.34 -36.41 16.93
CA GLU A 160 -37.86 -36.61 18.28
C GLU A 160 -39.31 -37.13 18.27
N MET A 161 -40.19 -36.52 17.47
CA MET A 161 -41.57 -37.00 17.28
C MET A 161 -41.61 -38.42 16.72
N LEU A 162 -40.71 -38.75 15.80
CA LEU A 162 -40.62 -40.09 15.20
C LEU A 162 -40.14 -41.13 16.23
N ASN A 163 -39.21 -40.75 17.12
CA ASN A 163 -38.71 -41.64 18.17
C ASN A 163 -39.82 -42.08 19.15
N TYR A 164 -40.80 -41.22 19.43
CA TYR A 164 -41.98 -41.56 20.24
C TYR A 164 -42.97 -42.49 19.55
N LYS A 165 -42.99 -42.52 18.20
CA LYS A 165 -43.94 -43.33 17.41
C LYS A 165 -43.39 -44.71 17.01
N ILE A 166 -42.09 -44.92 17.13
CA ILE A 166 -41.43 -46.16 16.74
C ILE A 166 -41.27 -47.07 17.95
N GLU A 167 -41.66 -48.34 17.80
CA GLU A 167 -41.48 -49.36 18.85
C GLU A 167 -40.28 -50.27 18.58
N LYS A 168 -39.92 -50.49 17.30
CA LYS A 168 -38.85 -51.42 16.90
C LYS A 168 -37.45 -50.89 17.27
N PRO A 169 -36.60 -51.68 17.96
CA PRO A 169 -35.28 -51.25 18.41
C PRO A 169 -34.35 -50.79 17.27
N GLU A 170 -34.31 -51.51 16.15
CA GLU A 170 -33.46 -51.17 14.99
C GLU A 170 -33.84 -49.81 14.38
N GLN A 171 -35.14 -49.50 14.32
CA GLN A 171 -35.64 -48.24 13.80
C GLN A 171 -35.37 -47.09 14.78
N LYS A 172 -35.47 -47.33 16.09
CA LYS A 172 -35.03 -46.35 17.11
C LYS A 172 -33.56 -46.02 16.97
N GLN A 173 -32.71 -47.01 16.71
CA GLN A 173 -31.28 -46.79 16.52
C GLN A 173 -30.99 -45.90 15.29
N LEU A 174 -31.71 -46.10 14.18
CA LEU A 174 -31.59 -45.23 13.00
C LEU A 174 -32.04 -43.79 13.29
N VAL A 175 -33.14 -43.61 14.03
CA VAL A 175 -33.62 -42.27 14.41
C VAL A 175 -32.63 -41.57 15.33
N GLU A 176 -32.04 -42.31 16.28
CA GLU A 176 -31.01 -41.77 17.15
C GLU A 176 -29.75 -41.38 16.37
N GLN A 177 -29.35 -42.14 15.35
CA GLN A 177 -28.26 -41.77 14.44
C GLN A 177 -28.59 -40.48 13.66
N ILE A 178 -29.82 -40.33 13.15
CA ILE A 178 -30.24 -39.10 12.47
C ILE A 178 -30.16 -37.91 13.43
N ARG A 179 -30.64 -38.08 14.67
CA ARG A 179 -30.60 -37.05 15.71
C ARG A 179 -29.16 -36.64 16.04
N GLN A 180 -28.27 -37.61 16.23
CA GLN A 180 -26.85 -37.36 16.51
C GLN A 180 -26.15 -36.63 15.35
N ASN A 181 -26.41 -37.06 14.11
CA ASN A 181 -25.86 -36.41 12.92
C ASN A 181 -26.39 -34.98 12.75
N ALA A 182 -27.69 -34.76 12.96
CA ALA A 182 -28.30 -33.43 12.90
C ALA A 182 -27.72 -32.49 13.98
N ALA A 183 -27.59 -32.98 15.22
CA ALA A 183 -26.98 -32.22 16.32
C ALA A 183 -25.50 -31.90 16.05
N SER A 184 -24.73 -32.86 15.53
CA SER A 184 -23.34 -32.65 15.15
C SER A 184 -23.20 -31.60 14.04
N LEU A 185 -24.05 -31.68 13.01
CA LEU A 185 -24.06 -30.72 11.91
C LEU A 185 -24.48 -29.32 12.37
N TYR A 186 -25.47 -29.23 13.26
CA TYR A 186 -25.89 -27.96 13.87
C TYR A 186 -24.75 -27.30 14.64
N ASN A 187 -24.08 -28.06 15.52
CA ASN A 187 -22.96 -27.54 16.30
C ASN A 187 -21.78 -27.12 15.41
N GLY A 188 -21.44 -27.92 14.40
CA GLY A 188 -20.39 -27.57 13.44
C GLY A 188 -20.73 -26.33 12.61
N THR A 189 -22.00 -26.15 12.23
CA THR A 189 -22.46 -24.96 11.52
C THR A 189 -22.42 -23.73 12.41
N ARG A 190 -22.84 -23.85 13.68
CA ARG A 190 -22.78 -22.76 14.67
C ARG A 190 -21.35 -22.23 14.83
N ASP A 191 -20.36 -23.12 14.90
CA ASP A 191 -18.95 -22.72 14.99
C ASP A 191 -18.49 -21.94 13.73
N ILE A 192 -18.98 -22.31 12.53
CA ILE A 192 -18.67 -21.60 11.28
C ILE A 192 -19.34 -20.22 11.24
N LEU A 193 -20.63 -20.17 11.63
CA LEU A 193 -21.41 -18.94 11.72
C LEU A 193 -20.75 -17.92 12.63
N TRP A 194 -20.35 -18.37 13.82
CA TRP A 194 -19.65 -17.52 14.77
C TRP A 194 -18.33 -16.99 14.18
N ALA A 195 -17.58 -17.82 13.44
CA ALA A 195 -16.33 -17.38 12.79
C ALA A 195 -16.58 -16.43 11.59
N LEU A 196 -17.76 -16.47 10.97
CA LEU A 196 -18.13 -15.56 9.89
C LEU A 196 -18.53 -14.18 10.41
N ASP A 197 -19.09 -14.07 11.62
CA ASP A 197 -19.51 -12.82 12.24
C ASP A 197 -18.31 -11.87 12.48
N PRO A 198 -18.26 -10.68 11.84
CA PRO A 198 -17.17 -9.72 12.05
C PRO A 198 -17.00 -9.23 13.49
N LYS A 199 -18.04 -9.29 14.33
CA LYS A 199 -17.92 -8.91 15.76
C LYS A 199 -16.94 -9.82 16.49
N SER A 200 -16.80 -11.04 16.01
CA SER A 200 -15.97 -12.08 16.61
C SER A 200 -14.49 -11.97 16.25
N ASP A 201 -14.09 -11.04 15.36
CA ASP A 201 -12.71 -10.86 14.86
C ASP A 201 -11.74 -10.23 15.90
N ASN A 202 -11.91 -10.53 17.19
CA ASN A 202 -10.98 -10.15 18.25
C ASN A 202 -10.84 -11.25 19.32
N LEU A 203 -9.67 -11.29 19.95
CA LEU A 203 -9.31 -12.37 20.88
C LEU A 203 -10.21 -12.42 22.13
N TYR A 204 -10.71 -11.28 22.61
CA TYR A 204 -11.60 -11.26 23.77
C TYR A 204 -12.89 -12.04 23.49
N GLU A 205 -13.53 -11.78 22.36
CA GLU A 205 -14.74 -12.50 21.93
C GLU A 205 -14.47 -13.99 21.69
N THR A 206 -13.32 -14.34 21.10
CA THR A 206 -12.91 -15.75 20.94
C THR A 206 -12.79 -16.46 22.30
N LEU A 207 -12.13 -15.82 23.27
CA LEU A 207 -11.94 -16.37 24.61
C LEU A 207 -13.26 -16.49 25.37
N LYS A 208 -14.16 -15.49 25.24
CA LYS A 208 -15.51 -15.54 25.79
C LYS A 208 -16.33 -16.68 25.19
N HIS A 209 -16.24 -16.88 23.88
CA HIS A 209 -16.93 -17.99 23.24
C HIS A 209 -16.40 -19.35 23.70
N ILE A 210 -15.09 -19.50 23.88
CA ILE A 210 -14.50 -20.73 24.45
C ILE A 210 -14.95 -20.94 25.90
N GLU A 211 -15.04 -19.86 26.70
CA GLU A 211 -15.57 -19.89 28.06
C GLU A 211 -17.02 -20.38 28.06
N GLU A 212 -17.89 -19.85 27.18
CA GLU A 212 -19.28 -20.30 27.03
C GLU A 212 -19.37 -21.78 26.66
N ILE A 213 -18.54 -22.25 25.72
CA ILE A 213 -18.46 -23.67 25.36
C ILE A 213 -18.06 -24.52 26.58
N GLY A 214 -17.08 -24.08 27.37
CA GLY A 214 -16.65 -24.78 28.57
C GLY A 214 -17.74 -24.84 29.63
N VAL A 215 -18.40 -23.71 29.91
CA VAL A 215 -19.52 -23.62 30.86
C VAL A 215 -20.68 -24.52 30.42
N GLU A 216 -21.02 -24.54 29.14
CA GLU A 216 -22.07 -25.41 28.59
C GLU A 216 -21.67 -26.89 28.70
N LEU A 217 -20.42 -27.23 28.37
CA LEU A 217 -19.93 -28.61 28.35
C LEU A 217 -19.85 -29.24 29.75
N PHE A 218 -19.46 -28.46 30.77
CA PHE A 218 -19.26 -28.96 32.14
C PHE A 218 -20.46 -28.74 33.08
N ARG A 219 -21.53 -28.07 32.63
CA ARG A 219 -22.70 -27.68 33.44
C ARG A 219 -23.28 -28.82 34.28
N ASP A 220 -23.42 -30.01 33.69
CA ASP A 220 -24.05 -31.18 34.31
C ASP A 220 -23.01 -32.24 34.73
N THR A 221 -21.79 -31.80 35.06
CA THR A 221 -20.66 -32.67 35.44
C THR A 221 -20.10 -32.28 36.80
N ALA A 222 -19.30 -33.15 37.41
CA ALA A 222 -18.60 -32.84 38.66
C ALA A 222 -17.40 -31.90 38.47
N ILE A 223 -17.06 -31.55 37.23
CA ILE A 223 -15.89 -30.74 36.87
C ILE A 223 -16.22 -29.26 37.09
N VAL A 224 -15.43 -28.59 37.91
CA VAL A 224 -15.49 -27.14 38.06
C VAL A 224 -14.72 -26.48 36.92
N PHE A 225 -15.37 -25.62 36.15
CA PHE A 225 -14.70 -24.84 35.10
C PHE A 225 -14.46 -23.40 35.56
N LYS A 226 -13.23 -22.91 35.40
CA LYS A 226 -12.84 -21.53 35.73
C LYS A 226 -12.05 -20.90 34.59
N ASN A 227 -12.08 -19.57 34.55
CA ASN A 227 -11.17 -18.79 33.72
C ASN A 227 -10.37 -17.79 34.54
N GLU A 228 -9.20 -17.41 34.03
CA GLU A 228 -8.31 -16.42 34.63
C GLU A 228 -7.61 -15.60 33.55
N GLY A 229 -7.46 -14.29 33.78
CA GLY A 229 -6.75 -13.41 32.87
C GLY A 229 -7.50 -13.10 31.56
N ILE A 230 -8.80 -13.37 31.46
CA ILE A 230 -9.62 -12.94 30.31
C ILE A 230 -10.18 -11.54 30.61
N ASP A 231 -9.48 -10.51 30.17
CA ASP A 231 -9.87 -9.10 30.36
C ASP A 231 -10.15 -8.36 29.03
N GLU A 232 -10.83 -7.22 29.11
CA GLU A 232 -11.19 -6.38 27.96
C GLU A 232 -9.98 -5.84 27.18
N GLY A 233 -8.77 -5.88 27.74
CA GLY A 233 -7.53 -5.52 27.05
C GLY A 233 -7.26 -6.38 25.81
N PHE A 234 -7.86 -7.58 25.73
CA PHE A 234 -7.82 -8.42 24.53
C PHE A 234 -8.73 -7.94 23.37
N GLN A 235 -9.66 -7.01 23.58
CA GLN A 235 -10.51 -6.46 22.50
C GLN A 235 -9.70 -5.74 21.41
N GLN A 236 -8.53 -5.20 21.79
CA GLN A 236 -7.61 -4.53 20.87
C GLN A 236 -6.82 -5.53 19.99
N VAL A 237 -6.81 -6.81 20.36
CA VAL A 237 -6.12 -7.87 19.63
C VAL A 237 -7.04 -8.39 18.54
N LYS A 238 -6.93 -7.82 17.33
CA LYS A 238 -7.68 -8.28 16.16
C LYS A 238 -7.16 -9.61 15.64
N LEU A 239 -8.08 -10.53 15.38
CA LEU A 239 -7.79 -11.85 14.83
C LEU A 239 -8.43 -11.98 13.46
N SER A 240 -7.71 -12.56 12.50
CA SER A 240 -8.33 -13.02 11.26
C SER A 240 -9.32 -14.14 11.54
N MET A 241 -10.29 -14.32 10.64
CA MET A 241 -11.26 -15.42 10.70
C MET A 241 -10.58 -16.79 10.86
N GLU A 242 -9.42 -16.99 10.21
CA GLU A 242 -8.68 -18.24 10.31
C GLU A 242 -8.09 -18.47 11.70
N TYR A 243 -7.50 -17.43 12.30
CA TYR A 243 -7.01 -17.49 13.67
C TYR A 243 -8.14 -17.85 14.62
N ASN A 244 -9.22 -17.08 14.50
CA ASN A 244 -10.37 -17.19 15.35
C ASN A 244 -10.96 -18.62 15.33
N ARG A 245 -11.22 -19.16 14.14
CA ARG A 245 -11.74 -20.53 13.96
C ARG A 245 -10.79 -21.59 14.49
N ASN A 246 -9.50 -21.50 14.19
CA ASN A 246 -8.55 -22.53 14.61
C ASN A 246 -8.34 -22.53 16.13
N ILE A 247 -8.29 -21.36 16.77
CA ILE A 247 -8.20 -21.24 18.23
C ILE A 247 -9.44 -21.88 18.87
N THR A 248 -10.65 -21.48 18.46
CA THR A 248 -11.90 -22.07 18.99
C THR A 248 -11.93 -23.59 18.85
N MET A 249 -11.56 -24.12 17.68
CA MET A 249 -11.53 -25.57 17.44
C MET A 249 -10.46 -26.31 18.25
N ILE A 250 -9.30 -25.70 18.48
CA ILE A 250 -8.26 -26.27 19.36
C ILE A 250 -8.83 -26.39 20.77
N PHE A 251 -9.31 -25.29 21.34
CA PHE A 251 -9.78 -25.27 22.72
C PHE A 251 -11.03 -26.12 22.93
N LYS A 252 -11.93 -26.19 21.95
CA LYS A 252 -13.08 -27.12 21.99
C LYS A 252 -12.65 -28.58 22.07
N GLU A 253 -11.63 -28.99 21.31
CA GLU A 253 -11.09 -30.35 21.39
C GLU A 253 -10.40 -30.61 22.74
N LEU A 254 -9.66 -29.62 23.26
CA LEU A 254 -9.01 -29.71 24.58
C LEU A 254 -10.02 -29.86 25.71
N LEU A 255 -11.10 -29.07 25.72
CA LEU A 255 -12.19 -29.18 26.69
C LEU A 255 -12.88 -30.56 26.62
N ASN A 256 -13.12 -31.07 25.41
CA ASN A 256 -13.67 -32.41 25.20
C ASN A 256 -12.73 -33.52 25.69
N ASN A 257 -11.42 -33.36 25.51
CA ASN A 257 -10.43 -34.31 26.02
C ASN A 257 -10.42 -34.33 27.54
N ALA A 258 -10.50 -33.16 28.18
CA ALA A 258 -10.60 -33.07 29.64
C ALA A 258 -11.84 -33.82 30.15
N LEU A 259 -13.01 -33.57 29.54
CA LEU A 259 -14.25 -34.26 29.91
C LEU A 259 -14.17 -35.79 29.75
N LYS A 260 -13.61 -36.29 28.63
CA LYS A 260 -13.61 -37.72 28.31
C LYS A 260 -12.49 -38.50 28.98
N HIS A 261 -11.39 -37.85 29.31
CA HIS A 261 -10.14 -38.55 29.63
C HIS A 261 -9.45 -38.10 30.91
N ALA A 262 -9.64 -36.86 31.37
CA ALA A 262 -8.86 -36.34 32.48
C ALA A 262 -9.28 -36.94 33.82
N ASP A 263 -10.57 -37.23 34.03
CA ASP A 263 -11.11 -37.53 35.37
C ASP A 263 -10.71 -36.44 36.40
N ALA A 264 -10.91 -35.19 35.96
CA ALA A 264 -10.50 -33.98 36.67
C ALA A 264 -11.62 -33.47 37.59
N GLY A 265 -11.26 -32.76 38.66
CA GLY A 265 -12.17 -31.97 39.48
C GLY A 265 -12.24 -30.50 39.05
N LEU A 266 -11.19 -29.99 38.40
CA LEU A 266 -11.03 -28.60 37.99
C LEU A 266 -10.42 -28.51 36.59
N VAL A 267 -11.02 -27.69 35.74
CA VAL A 267 -10.46 -27.26 34.45
C VAL A 267 -10.35 -25.73 34.43
N LEU A 268 -9.17 -25.22 34.10
CA LEU A 268 -8.82 -23.81 34.14
C LEU A 268 -8.35 -23.31 32.77
N LEU A 269 -9.10 -22.36 32.21
CA LEU A 269 -8.71 -21.62 31.01
C LEU A 269 -7.97 -20.34 31.41
N LYS A 270 -6.74 -20.14 30.92
CA LYS A 270 -5.99 -18.90 31.12
C LYS A 270 -5.62 -18.23 29.81
N ALA A 271 -5.60 -16.90 29.81
CA ALA A 271 -5.01 -16.10 28.75
C ALA A 271 -4.06 -15.06 29.34
N SER A 272 -2.91 -14.88 28.70
CA SER A 272 -1.94 -13.86 29.11
C SER A 272 -1.16 -13.32 27.92
N ARG A 273 -0.85 -12.03 27.94
CA ARG A 273 0.10 -11.40 27.02
C ARG A 273 1.52 -11.68 27.51
N ILE A 274 2.32 -12.38 26.73
CA ILE A 274 3.75 -12.57 27.04
C ILE A 274 4.54 -11.32 26.65
N ASP A 275 4.20 -10.74 25.49
CA ASP A 275 4.93 -9.61 24.90
C ASP A 275 3.99 -8.69 24.08
N LYS A 276 4.54 -7.64 23.45
CA LYS A 276 3.75 -6.73 22.59
C LYS A 276 3.03 -7.44 21.44
N ASN A 277 3.57 -8.55 20.95
CA ASN A 277 3.04 -9.28 19.79
C ASN A 277 2.78 -10.77 20.06
N GLU A 278 2.89 -11.25 21.30
CA GLU A 278 2.70 -12.67 21.59
C GLU A 278 1.67 -12.87 22.71
N VAL A 279 0.77 -13.84 22.47
CA VAL A 279 -0.25 -14.27 23.41
C VAL A 279 -0.04 -15.74 23.73
N LEU A 280 -0.28 -16.08 24.99
CA LEU A 280 -0.37 -17.45 25.49
C LEU A 280 -1.80 -17.69 25.95
N ILE A 281 -2.39 -18.78 25.47
CA ILE A 281 -3.65 -19.30 25.99
C ILE A 281 -3.38 -20.72 26.48
N SER A 282 -3.83 -21.07 27.68
CA SER A 282 -3.63 -22.39 28.26
C SER A 282 -4.92 -23.00 28.79
N ILE A 283 -5.05 -24.31 28.67
CA ILE A 283 -6.00 -25.11 29.45
C ILE A 283 -5.20 -26.01 30.38
N THR A 284 -5.59 -26.01 31.66
CA THR A 284 -5.05 -26.90 32.69
C THR A 284 -6.18 -27.70 33.32
N ASP A 285 -6.05 -29.01 33.39
CA ASP A 285 -6.87 -29.89 34.23
C ASP A 285 -6.05 -30.48 35.38
N ASP A 286 -6.70 -30.80 36.49
CA ASP A 286 -6.12 -31.45 37.67
C ASP A 286 -6.36 -32.98 37.69
N GLY A 287 -6.58 -33.58 36.52
CA GLY A 287 -6.94 -34.99 36.40
C GLY A 287 -5.77 -35.96 36.56
N LYS A 288 -5.97 -37.19 36.07
CA LYS A 288 -4.99 -38.27 36.20
C LYS A 288 -3.66 -38.04 35.46
N GLY A 289 -3.62 -37.08 34.54
CA GLY A 289 -2.46 -36.82 33.68
C GLY A 289 -2.06 -38.00 32.77
N CYS A 290 -1.03 -37.82 31.95
CA CYS A 290 -0.46 -38.85 31.09
C CYS A 290 1.06 -38.73 30.97
N ILE A 291 1.74 -39.86 30.75
CA ILE A 291 3.20 -39.94 30.65
C ILE A 291 3.68 -39.63 29.22
N GLU A 292 2.86 -39.95 28.21
CA GLU A 292 3.25 -39.80 26.81
C GLU A 292 2.13 -39.20 25.94
N PHE A 293 2.47 -38.11 25.25
CA PHE A 293 1.73 -37.62 24.08
C PHE A 293 2.31 -38.24 22.80
N ASN A 294 2.40 -39.57 22.75
CA ASN A 294 3.00 -40.28 21.61
C ASN A 294 2.11 -40.22 20.35
N GLU A 295 2.74 -40.05 19.18
CA GLU A 295 2.07 -39.92 17.87
C GLU A 295 1.23 -41.14 17.45
N THR A 296 1.46 -42.27 18.12
CA THR A 296 0.77 -43.55 17.89
C THR A 296 -0.52 -43.72 18.69
N SER A 297 -0.90 -42.73 19.50
CA SER A 297 -2.22 -42.70 20.13
C SER A 297 -3.29 -42.63 19.04
N ARG A 298 -4.15 -43.66 18.96
CA ARG A 298 -5.20 -43.89 17.92
C ARG A 298 -6.25 -42.77 17.76
N GLY A 299 -6.08 -41.62 18.41
CA GLY A 299 -6.98 -40.48 18.36
C GLY A 299 -6.56 -39.44 17.32
N HIS A 300 -7.46 -39.10 16.40
CA HIS A 300 -7.24 -38.02 15.44
C HIS A 300 -7.17 -36.61 16.10
N GLY A 301 -7.56 -36.47 17.38
CA GLY A 301 -7.67 -35.19 18.10
C GLY A 301 -6.36 -34.42 18.23
N LEU A 302 -5.29 -35.01 18.77
CA LEU A 302 -3.99 -34.34 18.95
C LEU A 302 -3.35 -33.94 17.62
N LYS A 303 -3.47 -34.80 16.59
CA LYS A 303 -3.03 -34.49 15.23
C LYS A 303 -3.77 -33.28 14.67
N ASN A 304 -5.09 -33.21 14.87
CA ASN A 304 -5.91 -32.08 14.44
C ASN A 304 -5.52 -30.79 15.17
N ILE A 305 -5.33 -30.85 16.49
CA ILE A 305 -4.87 -29.71 17.30
C ILE A 305 -3.52 -29.18 16.79
N ARG A 306 -2.53 -30.05 16.57
CA ARG A 306 -1.22 -29.66 16.01
C ARG A 306 -1.34 -29.05 14.62
N THR A 307 -2.14 -29.65 13.74
CA THR A 307 -2.37 -29.15 12.38
C THR A 307 -2.98 -27.74 12.41
N ARG A 308 -3.94 -27.49 13.31
CA ARG A 308 -4.59 -26.19 13.45
C ARG A 308 -3.67 -25.13 14.03
N ALA A 309 -2.86 -25.48 15.03
CA ALA A 309 -1.86 -24.57 15.57
C ALA A 309 -0.83 -24.18 14.48
N ALA A 310 -0.37 -25.14 13.67
CA ALA A 310 0.54 -24.86 12.57
C ALA A 310 -0.05 -23.91 11.52
N ARG A 311 -1.35 -24.02 11.20
CA ARG A 311 -2.03 -23.10 10.26
C ARG A 311 -1.99 -21.64 10.69
N ILE A 312 -2.03 -21.41 12.01
CA ILE A 312 -1.95 -20.07 12.58
C ILE A 312 -0.51 -19.69 12.95
N GLY A 313 0.50 -20.49 12.59
CA GLY A 313 1.89 -20.27 12.99
C GLY A 313 2.11 -20.34 14.51
N GLY A 314 1.21 -21.00 15.23
CA GLY A 314 1.24 -21.15 16.68
C GLY A 314 2.08 -22.35 17.13
N GLY A 315 2.79 -22.18 18.24
CA GLY A 315 3.47 -23.25 18.95
C GLY A 315 2.56 -23.88 20.00
N LEU A 316 2.58 -25.20 20.10
CA LEU A 316 1.90 -25.93 21.16
C LEU A 316 2.91 -26.56 22.11
N THR A 317 2.65 -26.45 23.40
CA THR A 317 3.41 -27.12 24.46
C THR A 317 2.47 -27.94 25.30
N PHE A 318 2.82 -29.20 25.53
CA PHE A 318 2.07 -30.14 26.34
C PHE A 318 2.93 -30.47 27.56
N SER A 319 2.36 -30.36 28.76
CA SER A 319 2.98 -30.73 30.02
C SER A 319 1.98 -31.57 30.80
N SER A 320 2.34 -32.79 31.15
CA SER A 320 1.50 -33.67 31.94
C SER A 320 2.36 -34.64 32.73
N SER A 321 1.93 -34.92 33.95
CA SER A 321 2.53 -35.92 34.84
C SER A 321 1.40 -36.77 35.44
N PRO A 322 1.61 -38.08 35.65
CA PRO A 322 0.62 -38.91 36.34
C PRO A 322 0.24 -38.34 37.70
N GLY A 323 -1.07 -38.13 37.91
CA GLY A 323 -1.63 -37.60 39.16
C GLY A 323 -1.48 -36.09 39.37
N GLU A 324 -0.82 -35.36 38.47
CA GLU A 324 -0.68 -33.89 38.54
C GLU A 324 -1.48 -33.16 37.45
N GLY A 325 -2.30 -33.88 36.69
CA GLY A 325 -3.12 -33.32 35.62
C GLY A 325 -2.38 -33.06 34.31
N THR A 326 -2.99 -32.22 33.48
CA THR A 326 -2.49 -31.89 32.14
C THR A 326 -2.60 -30.40 31.88
N THR A 327 -1.52 -29.78 31.40
CA THR A 327 -1.49 -28.41 30.92
C THR A 327 -1.10 -28.37 29.44
N ILE A 328 -1.94 -27.72 28.63
CA ILE A 328 -1.70 -27.52 27.20
C ILE A 328 -1.74 -26.04 26.91
N MET A 329 -0.66 -25.55 26.30
CA MET A 329 -0.44 -24.14 26.02
C MET A 329 -0.33 -23.90 24.51
N LEU A 330 -1.09 -22.92 24.01
CA LEU A 330 -1.00 -22.40 22.66
C LEU A 330 -0.36 -21.01 22.71
N LYS A 331 0.81 -20.87 22.08
CA LYS A 331 1.52 -19.61 21.90
C LYS A 331 1.44 -19.17 20.46
N PHE A 332 1.03 -17.94 20.18
CA PHE A 332 0.95 -17.42 18.81
C PHE A 332 1.22 -15.91 18.74
N ASN A 333 1.58 -15.46 17.53
CA ASN A 333 1.87 -14.06 17.25
C ASN A 333 0.61 -13.33 16.78
N ILE A 334 0.35 -12.14 17.33
CA ILE A 334 -0.83 -11.33 17.02
C ILE A 334 -0.55 -10.21 16.01
N ASN A 335 0.66 -10.14 15.44
CA ASN A 335 1.01 -9.11 14.46
C ASN A 335 0.13 -9.25 13.19
N PRO A 336 -0.64 -8.21 12.82
CA PRO A 336 -1.55 -8.27 11.66
C PRO A 336 -0.85 -8.60 10.34
N LYS A 337 0.46 -8.32 10.22
CA LYS A 337 1.24 -8.60 9.00
C LYS A 337 1.64 -10.06 8.83
N THR A 338 1.60 -10.84 9.91
CA THR A 338 1.96 -12.27 9.92
C THR A 338 0.74 -13.18 10.01
N GLN A 339 -0.46 -12.60 10.17
CA GLN A 339 -1.69 -13.37 10.14
C GLN A 339 -1.99 -13.80 8.69
N PRO A 340 -2.37 -15.06 8.46
CA PRO A 340 -2.90 -15.50 7.18
C PRO A 340 -4.24 -14.79 6.91
N VAL A 341 -4.45 -14.46 5.64
CA VAL A 341 -5.48 -13.54 5.10
C VAL A 341 -6.83 -14.23 4.88
#